data_AF-A0A930UPS0-F1
#
_entry.id   AF-A0A930UPS0-F1
#
_cell.length_a   1.000
_cell.length_b   1.000
_cell.length_c   1.000
_cell.angle_alpha   90.00
_cell.angle_beta   90.00
_cell.angle_gamma   90.00
#
_symmetry.space_group_name_H-M   'P 1'
#
loop_
_entity.id
_entity.type
_entity.pdbx_description
1 polymer ?
#
loop_
_entity_poly.entity_id
_entity_poly.type
_entity_poly.pdbx_seq_one_letter_code
_entity_poly.pdbx_strand_id
1 'polypeptide(L)'
;MTSIPSPANSHRRPTLAIDGERWLQSFRGIGGSTNERTVISSHTPLSGVGNSAPIIDYQNAKEIASALVMANCNSLPLDWAARLSVGGINMNFFILKQLPILPPHAYLERSGCNECYVLLVAPRVLELTYTSYELQGFARKLGYEGEPFIWNEERRHRLTCELDAIYAEMYGLCRSDLEHILDAPEPGTSFPTLKNNEIKEFGEYRTKIRVLEAFDQLQRGQNPNL
;
A
#
# COMPACT_ATOMS: atom_id res chain seq x y z
N MET A 1 -24.84 -59.00 -17.56
CA MET A 1 -24.62 -57.54 -17.65
C MET A 1 -23.97 -57.08 -16.36
N THR A 2 -22.64 -57.05 -16.34
CA THR A 2 -21.84 -56.58 -15.21
C THR A 2 -21.82 -55.05 -15.22
N SER A 3 -22.28 -54.43 -14.14
CA SER A 3 -22.24 -52.98 -13.93
C SER A 3 -20.80 -52.54 -13.66
N ILE A 4 -20.31 -51.61 -14.47
CA ILE A 4 -19.03 -50.93 -14.25
C ILE A 4 -19.29 -49.80 -13.23
N PRO A 5 -18.55 -49.72 -12.10
CA PRO A 5 -18.71 -48.62 -11.17
C PRO A 5 -18.11 -47.34 -11.77
N SER A 6 -18.91 -46.28 -11.80
CA SER A 6 -18.47 -44.93 -12.17
C SER A 6 -17.45 -44.42 -11.14
N PRO A 7 -16.27 -43.92 -11.55
CA PRO A 7 -15.34 -43.33 -10.61
C PRO A 7 -15.93 -42.00 -10.13
N ALA A 8 -16.19 -41.91 -8.82
CA ALA A 8 -16.45 -40.65 -8.17
C ALA A 8 -15.21 -39.77 -8.33
N ASN A 9 -15.19 -38.94 -9.38
CA ASN A 9 -14.20 -37.89 -9.55
C ASN A 9 -14.38 -36.88 -8.42
N SER A 10 -13.70 -37.11 -7.30
CA SER A 10 -13.37 -36.04 -6.38
C SER A 10 -12.41 -35.10 -7.12
N HIS A 11 -12.98 -34.15 -7.86
CA HIS A 11 -12.25 -33.01 -8.38
C HIS A 11 -11.84 -32.11 -7.20
N ARG A 12 -10.94 -32.61 -6.33
CA ARG A 12 -10.11 -31.70 -5.56
C ARG A 12 -9.27 -30.98 -6.60
N ARG A 13 -9.59 -29.71 -6.84
CA ARG A 13 -8.67 -28.81 -7.55
C ARG A 13 -7.29 -29.03 -6.90
N PRO A 14 -6.23 -29.26 -7.67
CA PRO A 14 -4.89 -29.32 -7.09
C PRO A 14 -4.73 -28.02 -6.31
N THR A 15 -4.51 -28.15 -4.99
CA THR A 15 -4.07 -27.02 -4.18
C THR A 15 -2.71 -26.68 -4.76
N LEU A 16 -2.65 -25.66 -5.62
CA LEU A 16 -1.38 -25.09 -6.04
C LEU A 16 -0.65 -24.78 -4.74
N ALA A 17 0.46 -25.48 -4.52
CA ALA A 17 1.37 -25.14 -3.44
C ALA A 17 1.76 -23.68 -3.71
N ILE A 18 1.18 -22.78 -2.93
CA ILE A 18 1.49 -21.38 -3.00
C ILE A 18 2.96 -21.29 -2.63
N ASP A 19 3.78 -20.84 -3.57
CA ASP A 19 5.19 -20.62 -3.33
C ASP A 19 5.33 -19.39 -2.42
N GLY A 20 5.51 -19.62 -1.13
CA GLY A 20 5.67 -18.57 -0.12
C GLY A 20 7.04 -17.88 -0.18
N GLU A 21 7.98 -18.36 -0.99
CA GLU A 21 9.32 -17.77 -1.18
C GLU A 21 9.34 -16.69 -2.27
N ARG A 22 8.40 -16.77 -3.22
CA ARG A 22 8.32 -15.85 -4.37
C ARG A 22 6.98 -15.13 -4.36
N TRP A 23 7.02 -13.83 -4.64
CA TRP A 23 5.83 -13.01 -4.75
C TRP A 23 5.85 -12.17 -6.03
N LEU A 24 4.66 -11.65 -6.37
CA LEU A 24 4.42 -10.69 -7.42
C LEU A 24 3.87 -9.42 -6.77
N GLN A 25 4.23 -8.26 -7.29
CA GLN A 25 3.51 -7.04 -6.97
C GLN A 25 2.48 -6.78 -8.06
N SER A 26 1.24 -6.57 -7.67
CA SER A 26 0.17 -6.17 -8.57
C SER A 26 -0.34 -4.79 -8.21
N PHE A 27 -1.01 -4.14 -9.15
CA PHE A 27 -1.84 -2.99 -8.88
C PHE A 27 -3.24 -3.19 -9.46
N ARG A 28 -4.22 -2.46 -8.94
CA ARG A 28 -5.59 -2.54 -9.44
C ARG A 28 -5.71 -1.79 -10.77
N GLY A 29 -5.97 -2.53 -11.84
CA GLY A 29 -6.13 -1.98 -13.20
C GLY A 29 -7.49 -1.32 -13.45
N ILE A 30 -8.53 -1.70 -12.71
CA ILE A 30 -9.90 -1.19 -12.88
C ILE A 30 -10.44 -0.70 -11.53
N GLY A 31 -10.82 0.58 -11.46
CA GLY A 31 -11.46 1.24 -10.35
C GLY A 31 -12.99 1.35 -10.49
N GLY A 32 -13.61 2.10 -9.60
CA GLY A 32 -15.05 2.34 -9.53
C GLY A 32 -15.33 3.65 -8.78
N SER A 33 -16.53 4.21 -8.96
CA SER A 33 -16.91 5.52 -8.40
C SER A 33 -16.98 5.55 -6.87
N THR A 34 -17.13 4.39 -6.24
CA THR A 34 -17.20 4.24 -4.76
C THR A 34 -15.84 3.95 -4.14
N ASN A 35 -14.76 3.89 -4.92
CA ASN A 35 -13.44 3.57 -4.37
C ASN A 35 -12.85 4.79 -3.67
N GLU A 36 -12.37 4.57 -2.44
CA GLU A 36 -11.70 5.61 -1.65
C GLU A 36 -10.34 6.01 -2.20
N ARG A 37 -9.66 5.08 -2.88
CA ARG A 37 -8.30 5.18 -3.41
C ARG A 37 -8.28 4.98 -4.92
N THR A 38 -7.37 5.63 -5.63
CA THR A 38 -7.15 5.50 -7.07
C THR A 38 -6.12 4.42 -7.35
N VAL A 39 -4.95 4.50 -6.70
CA VAL A 39 -3.88 3.52 -6.79
C VAL A 39 -4.00 2.58 -5.59
N ILE A 40 -4.07 1.29 -5.87
CA ILE A 40 -3.99 0.23 -4.86
C ILE A 40 -3.00 -0.79 -5.39
N SER A 41 -1.98 -1.09 -4.60
CA SER A 41 -0.96 -2.09 -4.94
C SER A 41 -0.80 -3.09 -3.82
N SER A 42 -0.56 -4.35 -4.17
CA SER A 42 -0.41 -5.42 -3.19
C SER A 42 0.62 -6.44 -3.67
N HIS A 43 1.35 -7.02 -2.72
CA HIS A 43 2.11 -8.23 -2.94
C HIS A 43 1.20 -9.45 -2.80
N THR A 44 1.28 -10.35 -3.77
CA THR A 44 0.63 -11.65 -3.74
C THR A 44 1.70 -12.73 -3.91
N PRO A 45 1.49 -13.95 -3.39
CA PRO A 45 2.35 -15.07 -3.76
C PRO A 45 2.44 -15.27 -5.28
N LEU A 46 3.45 -16.00 -5.74
CA LEU A 46 3.61 -16.33 -7.15
C LEU A 46 2.47 -17.23 -7.63
N SER A 47 1.46 -16.63 -8.26
CA SER A 47 0.27 -17.31 -8.78
C SER A 47 -0.21 -16.69 -10.10
N GLY A 48 -1.15 -17.36 -10.77
CA GLY A 48 -1.84 -16.77 -11.91
C GLY A 48 -2.66 -15.55 -11.48
N VAL A 49 -2.59 -14.46 -12.26
CA VAL A 49 -3.35 -13.23 -12.02
C VAL A 49 -4.28 -12.90 -13.19
N GLY A 50 -5.41 -12.26 -12.89
CA GLY A 50 -6.33 -11.78 -13.91
C GLY A 50 -5.87 -10.49 -14.56
N ASN A 51 -6.44 -10.17 -15.73
CA ASN A 51 -6.10 -8.95 -16.48
C ASN A 51 -6.29 -7.64 -15.69
N SER A 52 -7.26 -7.61 -14.76
CA SER A 52 -7.54 -6.44 -13.92
C SER A 52 -6.56 -6.26 -12.75
N ALA A 53 -5.59 -7.15 -12.59
CA ALA A 53 -4.51 -7.06 -11.61
C ALA A 53 -3.15 -7.10 -12.32
N PRO A 54 -2.76 -6.05 -13.08
CA PRO A 54 -1.50 -6.07 -13.80
C PRO A 54 -0.30 -6.15 -12.85
N ILE A 55 0.76 -6.80 -13.32
CA ILE A 55 1.98 -7.07 -12.53
C ILE A 55 3.04 -6.00 -12.75
N ILE A 56 3.69 -5.60 -11.66
CA ILE A 56 4.95 -4.87 -11.67
C ILE A 56 6.06 -5.90 -11.45
N ASP A 57 6.88 -6.12 -12.47
CA ASP A 57 8.02 -7.04 -12.39
C ASP A 57 9.33 -6.27 -12.19
N TYR A 58 9.94 -6.48 -11.02
CA TYR A 58 11.24 -5.95 -10.67
C TYR A 58 12.29 -6.92 -11.19
N GLN A 59 12.69 -6.78 -12.46
CA GLN A 59 13.62 -7.69 -13.15
C GLN A 59 14.85 -8.08 -12.29
N ASN A 60 15.32 -7.20 -11.39
CA ASN A 60 16.48 -7.42 -10.51
C ASN A 60 16.32 -6.97 -9.03
N ALA A 61 15.12 -6.60 -8.55
CA ALA A 61 14.97 -5.94 -7.23
C ALA A 61 13.74 -6.42 -6.43
N LYS A 62 13.74 -7.70 -6.05
CA LYS A 62 12.62 -8.36 -5.33
C LYS A 62 12.84 -8.44 -3.81
N GLU A 63 13.47 -7.45 -3.20
CA GLU A 63 13.71 -7.47 -1.74
C GLU A 63 13.07 -6.22 -1.12
N ILE A 64 13.74 -5.56 -0.19
CA ILE A 64 13.23 -4.34 0.45
C ILE A 64 12.71 -3.31 -0.57
N ALA A 65 13.38 -3.17 -1.73
CA ALA A 65 12.96 -2.24 -2.77
C ALA A 65 11.50 -2.43 -3.25
N SER A 66 11.02 -3.68 -3.41
CA SER A 66 9.63 -3.89 -3.82
C SER A 66 8.64 -3.50 -2.73
N ALA A 67 8.98 -3.77 -1.46
CA ALA A 67 8.19 -3.32 -0.31
C ALA A 67 8.08 -1.79 -0.26
N LEU A 68 9.18 -1.08 -0.53
CA LEU A 68 9.21 0.38 -0.60
C LEU A 68 8.34 0.91 -1.76
N VAL A 69 8.45 0.33 -2.95
CA VAL A 69 7.61 0.74 -4.10
C VAL A 69 6.13 0.48 -3.84
N MET A 70 5.77 -0.68 -3.27
CA MET A 70 4.40 -0.98 -2.87
C MET A 70 3.87 0.05 -1.87
N ALA A 71 4.65 0.38 -0.86
CA ALA A 71 4.26 1.36 0.14
C ALA A 71 4.02 2.74 -0.49
N ASN A 72 4.90 3.16 -1.39
CA ASN A 72 4.74 4.43 -2.09
C ASN A 72 3.47 4.47 -2.94
N CYS A 73 3.22 3.41 -3.71
CA CYS A 73 2.00 3.25 -4.51
C CYS A 73 0.70 3.33 -3.68
N ASN A 74 0.76 3.03 -2.38
CA ASN A 74 -0.39 3.09 -1.48
C ASN A 74 -0.40 4.36 -0.60
N SER A 75 0.48 5.33 -0.82
CA SER A 75 0.46 6.61 -0.11
C SER A 75 -0.59 7.59 -0.66
N LEU A 76 -1.23 8.36 0.21
CA LEU A 76 -2.21 9.38 -0.15
C LEU A 76 -1.61 10.50 -1.03
N PRO A 77 -0.40 11.04 -0.78
CA PRO A 77 0.22 12.01 -1.67
C PRO A 77 0.37 11.51 -3.12
N LEU A 78 0.82 10.27 -3.30
CA LEU A 78 0.92 9.67 -4.63
C LEU A 78 -0.44 9.39 -5.25
N ASP A 79 -1.41 8.91 -4.46
CA ASP A 79 -2.78 8.67 -4.93
C ASP A 79 -3.44 9.94 -5.43
N TRP A 80 -3.20 11.06 -4.75
CA TRP A 80 -3.64 12.39 -5.17
C TRP A 80 -3.03 12.78 -6.52
N ALA A 81 -1.72 12.63 -6.69
CA ALA A 81 -1.06 12.88 -7.98
C ALA A 81 -1.61 11.97 -9.10
N ALA A 82 -1.91 10.71 -8.77
CA ALA A 82 -2.50 9.77 -9.71
C ALA A 82 -3.92 10.16 -10.13
N ARG A 83 -4.75 10.69 -9.22
CA ARG A 83 -6.12 11.18 -9.54
C ARG A 83 -6.12 12.25 -10.62
N LEU A 84 -5.12 13.12 -10.62
CA LEU A 84 -4.98 14.18 -11.64
C LEU A 84 -4.68 13.60 -13.03
N SER A 85 -4.08 12.41 -13.08
CA SER A 85 -3.68 11.74 -14.32
C SER A 85 -4.74 10.75 -14.83
N VAL A 86 -5.59 10.24 -13.94
CA VAL A 86 -6.59 9.21 -14.25
C VAL A 86 -7.93 9.85 -14.61
N GLY A 87 -8.23 9.89 -15.92
CA GLY A 87 -9.48 10.46 -16.44
C GLY A 87 -10.71 9.54 -16.40
N GLY A 88 -10.63 8.36 -15.79
CA GLY A 88 -11.72 7.38 -15.77
C GLY A 88 -11.45 6.21 -14.82
N ILE A 89 -12.10 5.07 -15.03
CA ILE A 89 -11.93 3.91 -14.13
C ILE A 89 -10.71 3.04 -14.43
N ASN A 90 -10.05 3.22 -15.59
CA ASN A 90 -8.94 2.34 -16.00
C ASN A 90 -7.59 2.97 -15.63
N MET A 91 -6.84 2.26 -14.78
CA MET A 91 -5.44 2.54 -14.49
C MET A 91 -4.56 1.86 -15.53
N ASN A 92 -4.21 2.57 -16.60
CA ASN A 92 -3.35 2.06 -17.66
C ASN A 92 -1.87 2.11 -17.28
N PHE A 93 -1.06 1.22 -17.88
CA PHE A 93 0.39 1.15 -17.61
C PHE A 93 1.15 2.47 -17.84
N PHE A 94 0.74 3.26 -18.84
CA PHE A 94 1.42 4.53 -19.12
C PHE A 94 1.22 5.56 -18.00
N ILE A 95 0.06 5.52 -17.30
CA ILE A 95 -0.21 6.39 -16.16
C ILE A 95 0.72 6.00 -15.02
N LEU A 96 0.77 4.71 -14.65
CA LEU A 96 1.64 4.22 -13.58
C LEU A 96 3.11 4.58 -13.84
N LYS A 97 3.58 4.47 -15.09
CA LYS A 97 4.96 4.82 -15.50
C LYS A 97 5.30 6.31 -15.39
N GLN A 98 4.30 7.18 -15.27
CA GLN A 98 4.46 8.63 -15.16
C GLN A 98 4.28 9.13 -13.71
N LEU A 99 3.77 8.28 -12.81
CA LEU A 99 3.63 8.65 -11.41
C LEU A 99 4.99 8.92 -10.76
N PRO A 100 5.07 9.82 -9.76
CA PRO A 100 6.30 10.17 -9.09
C PRO A 100 6.74 9.06 -8.11
N ILE A 101 7.04 7.86 -8.61
CA ILE A 101 7.57 6.77 -7.78
C ILE A 101 8.98 7.13 -7.32
N LEU A 102 9.15 7.29 -6.01
CA LEU A 102 10.43 7.58 -5.38
C LEU A 102 11.45 6.47 -5.70
N PRO A 103 12.65 6.84 -6.19
CA PRO A 103 13.69 5.87 -6.50
C PRO A 103 14.32 5.29 -5.22
N PRO A 104 14.96 4.11 -5.27
CA PRO A 104 15.53 3.46 -4.08
C PRO A 104 16.52 4.31 -3.28
N HIS A 105 17.30 5.18 -3.94
CA HIS A 105 18.27 6.04 -3.25
C HIS A 105 17.63 7.10 -2.36
N ALA A 106 16.40 7.55 -2.66
CA ALA A 106 15.67 8.51 -1.82
C ALA A 106 15.40 7.94 -0.41
N TYR A 107 15.30 6.62 -0.27
CA TYR A 107 15.08 5.98 1.04
C TYR A 107 16.34 5.91 1.91
N LEU A 108 17.51 6.23 1.35
CA LEU A 108 18.78 6.33 2.10
C LEU A 108 18.97 7.72 2.71
N GLU A 109 18.20 8.71 2.26
CA GLU A 109 18.21 10.05 2.82
C GLU A 109 17.63 10.07 4.24
N ARG A 110 17.98 11.12 4.99
CA ARG A 110 17.54 11.34 6.37
C ARG A 110 16.21 12.10 6.38
N SER A 111 15.29 11.66 7.22
CA SER A 111 14.05 12.37 7.55
C SER A 111 14.29 13.54 8.50
N GLY A 112 13.22 14.30 8.80
CA GLY A 112 13.23 15.35 9.82
C GLY A 112 13.64 14.86 11.21
N CYS A 113 13.35 13.59 11.55
CA CYS A 113 13.77 12.96 12.80
C CYS A 113 15.19 12.35 12.78
N ASN A 114 15.98 12.65 11.73
CA ASN A 114 17.36 12.18 11.56
C ASN A 114 17.49 10.65 11.48
N GLU A 115 16.43 9.93 11.10
CA GLU A 115 16.47 8.52 10.73
C GLU A 115 16.49 8.37 9.21
N CYS A 116 17.11 7.30 8.68
CA CYS A 116 16.99 7.03 7.25
C CYS A 116 15.55 6.62 6.92
N TYR A 117 14.97 7.13 5.84
CA TYR A 117 13.58 6.81 5.46
C TYR A 117 13.30 5.31 5.35
N VAL A 118 14.26 4.51 4.88
CA VAL A 118 14.12 3.05 4.83
C VAL A 118 13.81 2.44 6.21
N LEU A 119 14.40 2.98 7.28
CA LEU A 119 14.19 2.51 8.66
C LEU A 119 12.82 2.93 9.21
N LEU A 120 12.23 3.99 8.66
CA LEU A 120 10.87 4.40 8.97
C LEU A 120 9.84 3.58 8.20
N VAL A 121 10.06 3.37 6.90
CA VAL A 121 9.06 2.76 6.01
C VAL A 121 9.04 1.23 6.17
N ALA A 122 10.19 0.56 6.10
CA ALA A 122 10.26 -0.91 6.06
C ALA A 122 9.54 -1.62 7.22
N PRO A 123 9.71 -1.25 8.51
CA PRO A 123 9.03 -1.95 9.60
C PRO A 123 7.51 -1.77 9.56
N ARG A 124 7.02 -0.59 9.16
CA ARG A 124 5.57 -0.31 9.05
C ARG A 124 4.94 -1.13 7.93
N VAL A 125 5.63 -1.22 6.79
CA VAL A 125 5.19 -2.02 5.64
C VAL A 125 5.19 -3.51 5.97
N LEU A 126 6.21 -3.98 6.69
CA LEU A 126 6.29 -5.35 7.17
C LEU A 126 5.09 -5.70 8.05
N GLU A 127 4.79 -4.89 9.07
CA GLU A 127 3.65 -5.11 9.98
C GLU A 127 2.30 -5.05 9.25
N LEU A 128 2.15 -4.15 8.27
CA LEU A 128 0.93 -4.04 7.46
C LEU A 128 0.73 -5.20 6.49
N THR A 129 1.80 -5.88 6.07
CA THR A 129 1.76 -6.90 5.01
C THR A 129 1.82 -8.31 5.55
N TYR A 130 2.69 -8.60 6.52
CA TYR A 130 2.94 -9.95 7.00
C TYR A 130 1.90 -10.42 8.04
N THR A 131 0.71 -10.80 7.56
CA THR A 131 -0.42 -11.25 8.41
C THR A 131 -0.74 -12.74 8.29
N SER A 132 -0.02 -13.48 7.45
CA SER A 132 -0.17 -14.92 7.23
C SER A 132 1.18 -15.57 6.92
N TYR A 133 1.37 -16.83 7.32
CA TYR A 133 2.56 -17.61 6.99
C TYR A 133 2.81 -17.78 5.49
N GLU A 134 1.77 -17.64 4.65
CA GLU A 134 1.94 -17.65 3.18
C GLU A 134 2.84 -16.49 2.69
N LEU A 135 3.00 -15.43 3.49
CA LEU A 135 3.87 -14.28 3.21
C LEU A 135 5.22 -14.36 3.96
N GLN A 136 5.60 -15.51 4.52
CA GLN A 136 6.84 -15.65 5.29
C GLN A 136 8.10 -15.39 4.45
N GLY A 137 8.11 -15.72 3.15
CA GLY A 137 9.25 -15.36 2.29
C GLY A 137 9.39 -13.85 2.10
N PHE A 138 8.29 -13.12 1.99
CA PHE A 138 8.31 -11.65 2.00
C PHE A 138 8.94 -11.14 3.31
N ALA A 139 8.48 -11.62 4.46
CA ALA A 139 8.99 -11.18 5.76
C ALA A 139 10.50 -11.47 5.93
N ARG A 140 10.96 -12.68 5.58
CA ARG A 140 12.38 -13.05 5.63
C ARG A 140 13.25 -12.19 4.72
N LYS A 141 12.73 -11.80 3.56
CA LYS A 141 13.41 -10.90 2.62
C LYS A 141 13.50 -9.45 3.12
N LEU A 142 12.71 -9.09 4.12
CA LEU A 142 12.84 -7.86 4.89
C LEU A 142 13.67 -8.04 6.18
N GLY A 143 14.23 -9.23 6.41
CA GLY A 143 15.05 -9.55 7.58
C GLY A 143 14.25 -9.93 8.84
N TYR A 144 12.98 -10.33 8.69
CA TYR A 144 12.11 -10.73 9.80
C TYR A 144 11.81 -12.23 9.79
N GLU A 145 12.13 -12.92 10.90
CA GLU A 145 11.92 -14.36 11.08
C GLU A 145 10.87 -14.71 12.14
N GLY A 146 10.19 -13.69 12.69
CA GLY A 146 9.17 -13.88 13.72
C GLY A 146 7.83 -14.37 13.16
N GLU A 147 6.83 -14.44 14.05
CA GLU A 147 5.46 -14.82 13.71
C GLU A 147 4.72 -13.72 12.93
N PRO A 148 3.70 -14.07 12.11
CA PRO A 148 2.83 -13.10 11.46
C PRO A 148 2.17 -12.14 12.45
N PHE A 149 2.01 -10.88 12.04
CA PHE A 149 1.37 -9.86 12.86
C PHE A 149 -0.14 -10.12 12.94
N ILE A 150 -0.70 -9.99 14.15
CA ILE A 150 -2.14 -10.13 14.39
C ILE A 150 -2.87 -8.95 13.74
N TRP A 151 -3.96 -9.25 13.03
CA TRP A 151 -4.79 -8.22 12.42
C TRP A 151 -5.43 -7.30 13.49
N ASN A 152 -5.08 -6.02 13.46
CA ASN A 152 -5.64 -4.99 14.33
C ASN A 152 -5.93 -3.73 13.52
N GLU A 153 -7.21 -3.41 13.29
CA GLU A 153 -7.63 -2.31 12.42
C GLU A 153 -7.08 -0.96 12.87
N GLU A 154 -7.12 -0.68 14.17
CA GLU A 154 -6.66 0.58 14.75
C GLU A 154 -5.15 0.77 14.56
N ARG A 155 -4.35 -0.25 14.84
CA ARG A 155 -2.90 -0.22 14.63
C ARG A 155 -2.57 -0.05 13.15
N ARG A 156 -3.26 -0.77 12.26
CA ARG A 156 -3.06 -0.65 10.81
C ARG A 156 -3.37 0.75 10.31
N HIS A 157 -4.46 1.35 10.78
CA HIS A 157 -4.83 2.71 10.43
C HIS A 157 -3.74 3.72 10.86
N ARG A 158 -3.21 3.59 12.09
CA ARG A 158 -2.10 4.43 12.56
C ARG A 158 -0.83 4.29 11.73
N LEU A 159 -0.40 3.05 11.46
CA LEU A 159 0.77 2.79 10.61
C LEU A 159 0.61 3.33 9.19
N THR A 160 -0.61 3.27 8.65
CA THR A 160 -0.92 3.82 7.33
C THR A 160 -0.82 5.35 7.36
N CYS A 161 -1.36 6.01 8.39
CA CYS A 161 -1.25 7.47 8.54
C CYS A 161 0.19 7.93 8.73
N GLU A 162 1.00 7.18 9.49
CA GLU A 162 2.44 7.45 9.64
C GLU A 162 3.17 7.32 8.31
N LEU A 163 2.86 6.29 7.51
CA LEU A 163 3.43 6.14 6.16
C LEU A 163 3.04 7.30 5.24
N ASP A 164 1.78 7.74 5.26
CA ASP A 164 1.32 8.88 4.46
C ASP A 164 2.07 10.17 4.84
N ALA A 165 2.32 10.40 6.13
CA ALA A 165 3.13 11.52 6.61
C ALA A 165 4.59 11.42 6.18
N ILE A 166 5.20 10.23 6.27
CA ILE A 166 6.58 9.99 5.82
C ILE A 166 6.70 10.27 4.32
N TYR A 167 5.77 9.77 3.51
CA TYR A 167 5.78 10.03 2.07
C TYR A 167 5.56 11.50 1.75
N ALA A 168 4.72 12.21 2.50
CA ALA A 168 4.55 13.64 2.32
C ALA A 168 5.88 14.40 2.55
N GLU A 169 6.64 14.03 3.57
CA GLU A 169 7.97 14.58 3.82
C GLU A 169 8.96 14.23 2.71
N MET A 170 8.99 12.97 2.25
CA MET A 170 9.85 12.53 1.15
C MET A 170 9.53 13.24 -0.18
N TYR A 171 8.28 13.64 -0.39
CA TYR A 171 7.86 14.45 -1.54
C TYR A 171 8.18 15.94 -1.39
N GLY A 172 8.71 16.36 -0.24
CA GLY A 172 9.02 17.77 0.05
C GLY A 172 7.79 18.64 0.24
N LEU A 173 6.65 18.05 0.61
CA LEU A 173 5.41 18.79 0.84
C LEU A 173 5.51 19.60 2.13
N CYS A 174 4.97 20.81 2.12
CA CYS A 174 4.74 21.52 3.37
C CYS A 174 3.38 21.12 3.98
N ARG A 175 3.17 21.50 5.24
CA ARG A 175 1.95 21.16 5.99
C ARG A 175 0.67 21.60 5.25
N SER A 176 0.66 22.79 4.65
CA SER A 176 -0.51 23.28 3.91
C SER A 176 -0.76 22.51 2.62
N ASP A 177 0.29 22.04 1.94
CA ASP A 177 0.14 21.19 0.76
C ASP A 177 -0.51 19.85 1.15
N LEU A 178 -0.04 19.26 2.26
CA LEU A 178 -0.59 18.02 2.78
C LEU A 178 -2.06 18.18 3.22
N GLU A 179 -2.41 19.28 3.88
CA GLU A 179 -3.81 19.60 4.21
C GLU A 179 -4.69 19.69 2.96
N HIS A 180 -4.19 20.34 1.91
CA HIS A 180 -4.90 20.43 0.63
C HIS A 180 -5.04 19.06 -0.04
N ILE A 181 -3.99 18.25 -0.04
CA ILE A 181 -4.03 16.89 -0.59
C ILE A 181 -5.07 16.05 0.16
N LEU A 182 -5.12 16.12 1.49
CA LEU A 182 -6.05 15.31 2.30
C LEU A 182 -7.50 15.76 2.17
N ASP A 183 -7.73 17.07 2.07
CA ASP A 183 -9.06 17.67 2.18
C ASP A 183 -9.12 19.05 1.49
N ALA A 184 -8.92 19.06 0.17
CA ALA A 184 -9.03 20.28 -0.61
C ALA A 184 -10.45 20.89 -0.50
N PRO A 185 -10.56 22.24 -0.44
CA PRO A 185 -11.84 22.92 -0.35
C PRO A 185 -12.64 22.79 -1.65
N GLU A 186 -13.97 22.81 -1.52
CA GLU A 186 -14.91 22.77 -2.64
C GLU A 186 -14.58 23.83 -3.72
N PRO A 187 -14.71 23.50 -5.02
CA PRO A 187 -15.33 22.29 -5.59
C PRO A 187 -14.38 21.08 -5.72
N GLY A 188 -13.11 21.21 -5.31
CA GLY A 188 -12.10 20.17 -5.49
C GLY A 188 -11.96 19.35 -4.22
N THR A 189 -12.73 18.27 -4.06
CA THR A 189 -12.50 17.33 -2.95
C THR A 189 -11.54 16.22 -3.38
N SER A 190 -10.42 16.08 -2.66
CA SER A 190 -9.38 15.09 -2.98
C SER A 190 -9.81 13.65 -2.73
N PHE A 191 -10.33 13.39 -1.52
CA PHE A 191 -10.74 12.07 -1.03
C PHE A 191 -12.17 12.08 -0.44
N PRO A 192 -13.20 12.51 -1.20
CA PRO A 192 -14.55 12.71 -0.67
C PRO A 192 -15.17 11.42 -0.10
N THR A 193 -14.99 10.29 -0.78
CA THR A 193 -15.53 9.00 -0.33
C THR A 193 -14.90 8.56 0.99
N LEU A 194 -13.57 8.64 1.12
CA LEU A 194 -12.86 8.32 2.37
C LEU A 194 -13.35 9.21 3.52
N LYS A 195 -13.36 10.52 3.31
CA LYS A 195 -13.83 11.50 4.29
C LYS A 195 -15.28 11.23 4.73
N ASN A 196 -16.18 11.01 3.78
CA ASN A 196 -17.59 10.77 4.09
C ASN A 196 -17.79 9.45 4.84
N ASN A 197 -17.05 8.40 4.48
CA ASN A 197 -17.11 7.11 5.18
C ASN A 197 -16.61 7.25 6.62
N GLU A 198 -15.47 7.89 6.85
CA GLU A 198 -14.94 8.10 8.20
C GLU A 198 -15.84 9.01 9.06
N ILE A 199 -16.39 10.09 8.50
CA ILE A 199 -17.34 10.94 9.24
C ILE A 199 -18.59 10.15 9.62
N LYS A 200 -19.09 9.29 8.72
CA LYS A 200 -20.26 8.47 9.00
C LYS A 200 -20.00 7.43 10.09
N GLU A 201 -18.81 6.83 10.11
CA GLU A 201 -18.47 5.74 11.02
C GLU A 201 -17.95 6.24 12.38
N PHE A 202 -17.07 7.24 12.38
CA PHE A 202 -16.35 7.72 13.55
C PHE A 202 -16.75 9.13 13.99
N GLY A 203 -17.55 9.85 13.20
CA GLY A 203 -17.93 11.24 13.48
C GLY A 203 -16.88 12.28 13.09
N GLU A 204 -15.70 11.87 12.65
CA GLU A 204 -14.58 12.75 12.28
C GLU A 204 -13.73 12.14 11.15
N TYR A 205 -12.95 12.98 10.47
CA TYR A 205 -12.01 12.54 9.43
C TYR A 205 -10.65 12.17 10.06
N ARG A 206 -10.61 11.00 10.71
CA ARG A 206 -9.47 10.49 11.50
C ARG A 206 -8.18 10.40 10.70
N THR A 207 -8.25 9.99 9.42
CA THR A 207 -7.09 9.96 8.52
C THR A 207 -6.43 11.34 8.45
N LYS A 208 -7.20 12.40 8.19
CA LYS A 208 -6.65 13.76 8.10
C LYS A 208 -5.96 14.17 9.40
N ILE A 209 -6.61 13.94 10.53
CA ILE A 209 -6.10 14.33 11.85
C ILE A 209 -4.75 13.63 12.10
N ARG A 210 -4.70 12.30 11.91
CA ARG A 210 -3.55 11.47 12.22
C ARG A 210 -2.37 11.65 11.28
N VAL A 211 -2.64 11.81 9.98
CA VAL A 211 -1.59 12.09 9.00
C VAL A 211 -0.93 13.43 9.31
N LEU A 212 -1.71 14.46 9.63
CA LEU A 212 -1.17 15.77 10.01
C LEU A 212 -0.43 15.72 11.35
N GLU A 213 -0.92 14.96 12.33
CA GLU A 213 -0.24 14.76 13.61
C GLU A 213 1.13 14.06 13.43
N ALA A 214 1.18 12.97 12.67
CA ALA A 214 2.43 12.26 12.35
C ALA A 214 3.40 13.14 11.56
N PHE A 215 2.88 13.95 10.62
CA PHE A 215 3.68 14.91 9.88
C PHE A 215 4.27 15.98 10.80
N ASP A 216 3.47 16.53 11.71
CA ASP A 216 3.93 17.51 12.70
C ASP A 216 4.99 16.92 13.65
N GLN A 217 4.93 15.62 13.97
CA GLN A 217 5.98 14.92 14.72
C GLN A 217 7.31 14.89 13.93
N LEU A 218 7.29 14.52 12.64
CA LEU A 218 8.49 14.53 11.77
C LEU A 218 9.12 15.92 11.71
N GLN A 219 8.30 16.96 11.51
CA GLN A 219 8.78 18.34 11.44
C GLN A 219 9.40 18.85 12.75
N ARG A 220 9.05 18.24 13.90
CA ARG A 220 9.67 18.51 15.21
C ARG A 220 10.90 17.64 15.48
N GLY A 221 11.32 16.82 14.52
CA GLY A 221 12.42 15.89 14.67
C GLY A 221 12.09 14.63 15.47
N GLN A 222 10.82 14.24 15.53
CA GLN A 222 10.34 13.08 16.27
C GLN A 222 9.95 11.96 15.29
N ASN A 223 10.28 10.71 15.63
CA ASN A 223 9.81 9.56 14.87
C ASN A 223 8.29 9.41 15.08
N PRO A 224 7.47 9.35 14.02
CA PRO A 224 6.03 9.19 14.14
C PRO A 224 5.66 7.96 14.96
N ASN A 225 4.83 8.14 15.98
CA ASN A 225 4.33 7.03 16.78
C ASN A 225 2.97 7.38 17.37
N LEU A 226 1.91 7.05 16.62
CA LEU A 226 0.51 7.27 16.98
C LEU A 226 -0.06 6.16 17.89
#